data_AF-A0AAQ3VII5-F1
#
_entry.id   AF-A0AAQ3VII5-F1
#
_cell.length_a   1.000
_cell.length_b   1.000
_cell.length_c   1.000
_cell.angle_alpha   90.00
_cell.angle_beta   90.00
_cell.angle_gamma   90.00
#
_symmetry.space_group_name_H-M   'P 1'
#
loop_
_entity.id
_entity.type
_entity.pdbx_description
1 polymer ?
#
loop_
_entity_poly.entity_id
_entity_poly.type
_entity_poly.pdbx_seq_one_letter_code
_entity_poly.pdbx_strand_id
1 'polypeptide(L)'
;MQGHVIYTFQSGVWMALDGLYFAGGRTALNGVKSDNEQAITRAGLTVALPINRQNSLKLSASTGITTRTGSELTAVAIAWQYRWGDGY
;
A
#
# COMPACT_ATOMS: atom_id res chain seq x y z
N MET A 1 10.81 8.92 -0.59
CA MET A 1 11.28 7.81 0.26
C MET A 1 10.20 6.74 0.26
N GLN A 2 10.56 5.49 0.02
CA GLN A 2 9.62 4.36 0.06
C GLN A 2 10.22 3.26 0.92
N GLY A 3 9.40 2.62 1.75
CA GLY A 3 9.76 1.50 2.60
C GLY A 3 8.75 0.38 2.48
N HIS A 4 9.23 -0.86 2.47
CA HIS A 4 8.42 -2.06 2.36
C HIS A 4 8.95 -3.11 3.31
N VAL A 5 8.07 -3.72 4.10
CA VAL A 5 8.40 -4.82 5.01
C VAL A 5 7.46 -5.97 4.73
N ILE A 6 8.02 -7.15 4.46
CA ILE A 6 7.25 -8.37 4.18
C ILE A 6 7.65 -9.43 5.18
N TYR A 7 6.66 -10.13 5.73
CA TYR A 7 6.88 -11.26 6.63
C TYR A 7 6.05 -12.45 6.17
N THR A 8 6.70 -13.61 6.04
CA THR A 8 6.08 -14.87 5.63
C THR A 8 6.15 -15.86 6.77
N PHE A 9 4.99 -16.42 7.13
CA PHE A 9 4.87 -17.45 8.15
C PHE A 9 5.09 -18.84 7.55
N GLN A 10 5.51 -19.79 8.39
CA GLN A 10 5.67 -21.20 7.98
C GLN A 10 4.36 -21.84 7.48
N SER A 11 3.20 -21.29 7.87
CA SER A 11 1.88 -21.72 7.39
C SER A 11 1.56 -21.28 5.95
N GLY A 12 2.46 -20.54 5.29
CA GLY A 12 2.25 -19.99 3.94
C GLY A 12 1.46 -18.67 3.92
N VAL A 13 0.96 -18.22 5.07
CA VAL A 13 0.43 -16.86 5.25
C VAL A 13 1.58 -15.87 5.07
N TRP A 14 1.32 -14.75 4.41
CA TRP A 14 2.25 -13.63 4.40
C TRP A 14 1.54 -12.29 4.58
N MET A 15 2.27 -11.35 5.15
CA MET A 15 1.82 -9.97 5.34
C MET A 15 2.89 -9.00 4.84
N ALA A 16 2.46 -7.86 4.33
CA ALA A 16 3.33 -6.78 3.89
C ALA A 16 2.80 -5.44 4.39
N LEU A 17 3.73 -4.58 4.80
CA LEU A 17 3.49 -3.20 5.15
C LEU A 17 4.28 -2.31 4.19
N ASP A 18 3.59 -1.33 3.61
CA ASP A 18 4.13 -0.44 2.59
C ASP A 18 3.99 1.01 3.06
N GLY A 19 5.05 1.80 2.92
CA GLY A 19 5.08 3.20 3.32
C GLY A 19 5.73 4.03 2.23
N LEU A 20 5.09 5.12 1.84
CA LEU A 20 5.59 6.04 0.83
C LEU A 20 5.49 7.46 1.36
N TYR A 21 6.63 8.12 1.45
CA TYR A 21 6.74 9.50 1.89
C TYR A 21 7.39 10.33 0.78
N PHE A 22 6.61 11.22 0.19
CA PHE A 22 7.09 12.24 -0.74
C PHE A 22 7.06 13.59 -0.05
N ALA A 23 8.22 14.12 0.31
CA ALA A 23 8.40 15.53 0.63
C ALA A 23 9.25 16.16 -0.47
N GLY A 24 8.80 17.30 -1.02
CA GLY A 24 9.62 18.06 -1.97
C GLY A 24 8.90 18.67 -3.16
N GLY A 25 7.58 18.53 -3.29
CA GLY A 25 6.81 19.21 -4.33
C GLY A 25 6.72 20.71 -4.06
N ARG A 26 7.80 21.47 -4.29
CA ARG A 26 7.77 22.94 -4.30
C ARG A 26 7.01 23.43 -5.53
N THR A 27 5.69 23.56 -5.41
CA THR A 27 4.89 24.34 -6.36
C THR A 27 5.03 25.83 -6.00
N ALA A 28 5.90 26.55 -6.71
CA ALA A 28 5.96 28.01 -6.64
C ALA A 28 4.81 28.60 -7.45
N LEU A 29 3.83 29.21 -6.77
CA LEU A 29 2.84 30.09 -7.39
C LEU A 29 3.34 31.53 -7.25
N ASN A 30 3.71 32.16 -8.38
CA ASN A 30 3.95 33.60 -8.50
C ASN A 30 4.91 34.24 -7.47
N GLY A 31 6.10 33.67 -7.27
CA GLY A 31 7.20 34.37 -6.57
C GLY A 31 7.02 34.63 -5.07
N VAL A 32 5.88 34.28 -4.49
CA VAL A 32 5.65 34.29 -3.04
C VAL A 32 6.08 32.92 -2.50
N LYS A 33 7.04 32.90 -1.57
CA LYS A 33 7.42 31.70 -0.82
C LYS A 33 6.20 31.21 -0.03
N SER A 34 5.42 30.33 -0.63
CA SER A 34 4.40 29.58 0.08
C SER A 34 5.10 28.42 0.78
N ASP A 35 4.88 28.24 2.09
CA ASP A 35 5.25 27.07 2.90
C ASP A 35 4.47 25.81 2.46
N ASN A 36 4.39 25.59 1.15
CA ASN A 36 3.68 24.49 0.50
C ASN A 36 4.64 23.32 0.29
N GLU A 37 5.13 22.74 1.38
CA GLU A 37 5.63 21.38 1.32
C GLU A 37 4.43 20.44 1.18
N GLN A 38 4.09 20.08 -0.06
CA GLN A 38 3.15 18.99 -0.31
C GLN A 38 3.86 17.68 0.08
N ALA A 39 3.70 17.30 1.35
CA ALA A 39 4.14 16.01 1.85
C ALA A 39 3.04 14.97 1.60
N ILE A 40 3.16 14.15 0.56
CA ILE A 40 2.23 13.02 0.35
C ILE A 40 2.78 11.84 1.13
N THR A 41 2.06 11.45 2.18
CA THR A 41 2.35 10.23 2.94
C THR A 41 1.27 9.20 2.64
N ARG A 42 1.66 8.02 2.18
CA ARG A 42 0.76 6.87 1.99
C ARG A 42 1.27 5.69 2.80
N ALA A 43 0.36 5.00 3.47
CA ALA A 43 0.62 3.75 4.15
C ALA A 43 -0.29 2.65 3.57
N GLY A 44 0.21 1.42 3.54
CA GLY A 44 -0.48 0.25 3.03
C GLY A 44 -0.19 -0.98 3.88
N LEU A 45 -1.18 -1.87 3.95
CA LEU A 45 -1.11 -3.20 4.55
C LEU A 45 -1.67 -4.19 3.54
N THR A 46 -0.98 -5.32 3.37
CA THR A 46 -1.44 -6.45 2.60
C THR A 46 -1.30 -7.72 3.43
N VAL A 47 -2.30 -8.60 3.38
CA VAL A 47 -2.29 -9.92 4.01
C VAL A 47 -2.77 -10.93 2.99
N ALA A 48 -2.06 -12.04 2.86
CA ALA A 48 -2.49 -13.16 2.04
C ALA A 48 -2.54 -14.44 2.86
N LEU A 49 -3.66 -15.14 2.72
CA LEU A 49 -4.03 -16.35 3.45
C LEU A 49 -4.19 -17.50 2.47
N PRO A 50 -3.32 -18.54 2.51
CA PRO A 50 -3.58 -19.76 1.78
C PRO A 50 -4.74 -20.52 2.45
N ILE A 51 -5.85 -20.71 1.73
CA ILE A 51 -7.01 -21.46 2.21
C ILE A 51 -6.79 -22.96 1.98
N ASN A 52 -6.24 -23.31 0.82
CA ASN A 52 -5.78 -24.67 0.50
C ASN A 52 -4.68 -24.61 -0.56
N ARG A 53 -4.14 -25.77 -1.00
CA ARG A 53 -3.06 -25.83 -2.00
C ARG A 53 -3.38 -25.11 -3.32
N GLN A 54 -4.66 -24.89 -3.62
CA GLN A 54 -5.14 -24.28 -4.86
C GLN A 54 -5.82 -22.92 -4.65
N ASN A 55 -6.11 -22.50 -3.42
CA ASN A 55 -6.89 -21.30 -3.14
C ASN A 55 -6.15 -20.41 -2.15
N SER A 56 -6.06 -19.12 -2.46
CA SER A 56 -5.49 -18.11 -1.58
C SER A 56 -6.35 -16.86 -1.61
N LEU A 57 -6.57 -16.26 -0.44
CA LEU A 57 -7.26 -14.99 -0.29
C LEU A 57 -6.25 -13.90 0.00
N LYS A 58 -6.28 -12.81 -0.74
CA LYS A 58 -5.44 -11.63 -0.53
C LYS A 58 -6.29 -10.43 -0.20
N LEU A 59 -5.95 -9.77 0.89
CA LEU A 59 -6.58 -8.55 1.39
C LEU A 59 -5.53 -7.45 1.37
N SER A 60 -5.86 -6.29 0.82
CA SER A 60 -4.97 -5.13 0.83
C SER A 60 -5.77 -3.89 1.21
N ALA A 61 -5.19 -3.05 2.05
CA ALA A 61 -5.75 -1.77 2.44
C ALA A 61 -4.64 -0.72 2.36
N SER A 62 -4.94 0.46 1.85
CA SER A 62 -4.01 1.58 1.84
C SER A 62 -4.74 2.88 2.08
N THR A 63 -4.06 3.82 2.72
CA THR A 63 -4.59 5.13 3.07
C THR A 63 -3.56 6.22 2.77
N GLY A 64 -4.05 7.35 2.23
CA GLY A 64 -3.29 8.59 2.11
C GLY A 64 -3.49 9.46 3.36
N ILE A 65 -2.41 9.74 4.09
CA ILE A 65 -2.43 10.44 5.39
C ILE A 65 -2.36 11.97 5.23
N THR A 66 -1.84 12.49 4.11
CA THR A 66 -1.70 13.95 3.93
C THR A 66 -2.00 14.39 2.51
N THR A 67 -3.17 14.99 2.37
CA THR A 67 -3.57 15.81 1.23
C THR A 67 -4.43 16.93 1.83
N ARG A 68 -3.78 18.02 2.28
CA ARG A 68 -4.49 19.23 2.78
C ARG A 68 -5.29 19.93 1.67
N THR A 69 -5.29 19.35 0.49
CA THR A 69 -6.23 19.55 -0.63
C THR A 69 -7.10 18.28 -0.80
N GLY A 70 -7.88 17.94 0.23
CA GLY A 70 -9.21 17.31 0.07
C GLY A 70 -9.34 15.90 -0.50
N SER A 71 -8.40 14.96 -0.32
CA SER A 71 -8.69 13.56 -0.67
C SER A 71 -7.95 12.57 0.22
N GLU A 72 -8.61 12.12 1.29
CA GLU A 72 -8.23 10.93 2.04
C GLU A 72 -8.52 9.71 1.17
N LEU A 73 -7.59 9.35 0.28
CA LEU A 73 -7.75 8.18 -0.58
C LEU A 73 -7.55 6.91 0.24
N THR A 74 -8.65 6.36 0.75
CA THR A 74 -8.69 5.01 1.32
C THR A 74 -9.02 4.02 0.21
N ALA A 75 -8.12 3.08 -0.05
CA ALA A 75 -8.33 2.02 -1.02
C ALA A 75 -8.26 0.66 -0.32
N VAL A 76 -9.30 -0.14 -0.47
CA VAL A 76 -9.37 -1.52 0.02
C VAL A 76 -9.57 -2.45 -1.17
N ALA A 77 -8.83 -3.54 -1.20
CA ALA A 77 -8.90 -4.56 -2.23
C ALA A 77 -8.99 -5.94 -1.61
N ILE A 78 -9.82 -6.79 -2.22
CA ILE A 78 -9.97 -8.19 -1.88
C ILE A 78 -9.79 -8.96 -3.18
N ALA A 79 -8.91 -9.96 -3.16
CA ALA A 79 -8.64 -10.81 -4.31
C ALA A 79 -8.66 -12.27 -3.89
N TRP A 80 -9.41 -13.08 -4.63
CA TRP A 80 -9.33 -14.54 -4.55
C TRP A 80 -8.39 -15.04 -5.65
N GLN A 81 -7.41 -15.84 -5.26
CA GLN A 81 -6.44 -16.44 -6.17
C GLN A 81 -6.68 -17.93 -6.21
N TYR A 82 -7.04 -18.44 -7.37
CA TYR A 82 -7.13 -19.86 -7.64
C TYR A 82 -5.94 -20.29 -8.49
N ARG A 83 -5.22 -21.33 -8.06
CA ARG A 83 -4.09 -21.92 -8.76
C ARG A 83 -4.53 -23.24 -9.37
N TRP A 84 -4.45 -23.32 -10.70
CA TRP A 84 -4.70 -24.52 -11.49
C TRP A 84 -3.41 -25.28 -11.79
N GLY A 85 -3.50 -26.61 -11.83
CA GLY A 85 -2.38 -27.52 -12.05
C GLY A 85 -1.80 -28.05 -10.73
N ASP A 86 -1.84 -29.36 -10.57
CA ASP A 86 -1.16 -30.08 -9.49
C ASP A 86 0.32 -30.11 -9.87
N GLY A 87 1.10 -29.15 -9.37
CA GLY A 87 2.50 -28.93 -9.77
C GLY A 87 3.25 -30.26 -9.95
N TYR A 88 3.83 -30.43 -11.14
CA TYR A 88 4.52 -31.64 -11.59
C TYR A 88 5.53 -32.18 -10.56
#